data_AF-A0A7V8SJC6-F1
#
_entry.id   AF-A0A7V8SJC6-F1
#
_cell.length_a   1.000
_cell.length_b   1.000
_cell.length_c   1.000
_cell.angle_alpha   90.00
_cell.angle_beta   90.00
_cell.angle_gamma   90.00
#
_symmetry.space_group_name_H-M   'P 1'
#
loop_
_entity.id
_entity.type
_entity.pdbx_description
1 polymer ?
#
loop_
_entity_poly.entity_id
_entity_poly.type
_entity_poly.pdbx_seq_one_letter_code
_entity_poly.pdbx_strand_id
1 'polypeptide(L)'
;MADKLKELGNTSMMIQRGPFDYLMSDTEAQLTNHLQKKLTFVGSFDKSPFISTWNYQTELSVFGSLYYGNSKETFPISPKVEFLGIDNFLQRIPRDRFGIFWDEGFNYQVYSRYTSPHKVALYLSLGIPLIVWEESATAVLVNKYGLGFTITSLDEIDTLLQNTSDEALVELKKRVNEFSYFIREGSFTRRAIRELEQGLFNGFWAG
;
A
#
# COMPACT_ATOMS: atom_id res chain seq x y z
N MET A 1 -9.98 12.48 2.96
CA MET A 1 -11.37 12.21 2.51
C MET A 1 -12.39 12.99 3.34
N ALA A 2 -12.44 12.80 4.66
CA ALA A 2 -13.44 13.44 5.52
C ALA A 2 -13.47 14.98 5.38
N ASP A 3 -12.30 15.63 5.39
CA ASP A 3 -12.22 17.08 5.22
C ASP A 3 -12.72 17.53 3.83
N LYS A 4 -12.37 16.78 2.78
CA LYS A 4 -12.86 17.03 1.43
C LYS A 4 -14.39 16.90 1.33
N LEU A 5 -14.98 15.91 2.00
CA LEU A 5 -16.44 15.76 2.04
C LEU A 5 -17.09 16.95 2.77
N LYS A 6 -16.50 17.43 3.88
CA LYS A 6 -16.97 18.63 4.59
C LYS A 6 -16.90 19.87 3.72
N GLU A 7 -15.81 20.09 2.99
CA GLU A 7 -15.67 21.19 2.02
C GLU A 7 -16.76 21.15 0.93
N LEU A 8 -17.20 19.95 0.54
CA LEU A 8 -18.27 19.74 -0.44
C LEU A 8 -19.68 19.81 0.17
N GLY A 9 -19.80 20.20 1.45
CA GLY A 9 -21.09 20.44 2.12
C GLY A 9 -21.63 19.25 2.91
N ASN A 10 -20.87 18.16 3.08
CA ASN A 10 -21.31 17.07 3.96
C ASN A 10 -21.25 17.50 5.43
N THR A 11 -22.42 17.60 6.06
CA THR A 11 -22.59 17.92 7.48
C THR A 11 -22.68 16.68 8.37
N SER A 12 -22.82 15.49 7.77
CA SER A 12 -22.88 14.23 8.51
C SER A 12 -21.60 14.04 9.34
N MET A 13 -21.78 13.61 10.57
CA MET A 13 -20.69 13.19 11.43
C MET A 13 -20.00 11.96 10.81
N MET A 14 -18.66 11.92 10.89
CA MET A 14 -17.84 10.92 10.21
C MET A 14 -16.72 10.43 11.13
N ILE A 15 -16.44 9.13 11.08
CA ILE A 15 -15.32 8.52 11.79
C ILE A 15 -14.27 8.10 10.77
N GLN A 16 -13.03 8.51 11.02
CA GLN A 16 -11.91 8.11 10.19
C GLN A 16 -11.40 6.73 10.63
N ARG A 17 -11.69 5.72 9.81
CA ARG A 17 -11.27 4.33 10.07
C ARG A 17 -9.75 4.18 10.19
N GLY A 18 -8.98 4.89 9.36
CA GLY A 18 -7.54 4.63 9.18
C GLY A 18 -7.30 3.61 8.05
N PRO A 19 -6.12 2.95 8.02
CA PRO A 19 -5.84 1.92 7.01
C PRO A 19 -6.86 0.78 7.07
N PHE A 20 -6.95 0.01 5.98
CA PHE A 20 -7.63 -1.27 6.03
C PHE A 20 -6.86 -2.22 6.97
N ASP A 21 -7.58 -3.14 7.62
CA ASP A 21 -6.97 -4.31 8.25
C ASP A 21 -6.92 -5.47 7.25
N TYR A 22 -6.13 -6.48 7.58
CA TYR A 22 -6.03 -7.72 6.80
C TYR A 22 -5.78 -8.89 7.76
N LEU A 23 -6.87 -9.54 8.20
CA LEU A 23 -6.78 -10.66 9.13
C LEU A 23 -5.95 -11.79 8.54
N MET A 24 -4.92 -12.20 9.27
CA MET A 24 -3.96 -13.20 8.83
C MET A 24 -3.23 -13.75 10.04
N SER A 25 -2.98 -15.06 10.07
CA SER A 25 -2.15 -15.68 11.12
C SER A 25 -0.66 -15.43 10.89
N ASP A 26 0.16 -15.57 11.93
CA ASP A 26 1.62 -15.46 11.79
C ASP A 26 2.20 -16.51 10.82
N THR A 27 1.58 -17.71 10.79
CA THR A 27 1.93 -18.80 9.85
C THR A 27 1.71 -18.41 8.39
N GLU A 28 0.68 -17.63 8.09
CA GLU A 28 0.40 -17.12 6.74
C GLU A 28 1.24 -15.89 6.39
N ALA A 29 1.50 -15.04 7.39
CA ALA A 29 2.26 -13.81 7.20
C ALA A 29 3.71 -14.10 6.78
N GLN A 30 4.34 -15.09 7.43
CA GLN A 30 5.72 -15.53 7.14
C GLN A 30 6.69 -14.34 7.11
N LEU A 31 6.67 -13.55 8.18
CA LEU A 31 7.52 -12.36 8.27
C LEU A 31 9.00 -12.74 8.21
N THR A 32 9.79 -11.83 7.64
CA THR A 32 11.25 -11.91 7.57
C THR A 32 11.85 -10.66 8.18
N ASN A 33 13.10 -10.73 8.63
CA ASN A 33 13.85 -9.56 9.11
C ASN A 33 14.77 -8.97 8.03
N HIS A 34 14.80 -9.58 6.85
CA HIS A 34 15.60 -9.12 5.73
C HIS A 34 14.77 -8.24 4.79
N LEU A 35 15.45 -7.25 4.21
CA LEU A 35 14.87 -6.35 3.21
C LEU A 35 15.89 -6.12 2.11
N GLN A 36 15.52 -6.47 0.88
CA GLN A 36 16.27 -6.23 -0.33
C GLN A 36 15.81 -4.93 -0.97
N LYS A 37 16.74 -4.26 -1.65
CA LYS A 37 16.49 -3.08 -2.49
C LYS A 37 15.83 -3.48 -3.82
N LYS A 38 14.69 -4.17 -3.74
CA LYS A 38 13.87 -4.65 -4.86
C LYS A 38 12.42 -4.29 -4.61
N LEU A 39 11.65 -4.18 -5.68
CA LEU A 39 10.24 -3.84 -5.61
C LEU A 39 9.35 -5.05 -5.89
N THR A 40 8.14 -4.99 -5.35
CA THR A 40 7.03 -5.82 -5.76
C THR A 40 5.77 -4.98 -5.94
N PHE A 41 4.98 -5.32 -6.97
CA PHE A 41 3.67 -4.75 -7.21
C PHE A 41 2.63 -5.87 -7.30
N VAL A 42 1.43 -5.63 -6.77
CA VAL A 42 0.29 -6.55 -6.83
C VAL A 42 -0.91 -5.77 -7.30
N GLY A 43 -1.57 -6.12 -8.40
CA GLY A 43 -2.79 -5.44 -8.79
C GLY A 43 -3.10 -5.50 -10.28
N SER A 44 -4.00 -4.61 -10.69
CA SER A 44 -4.47 -4.51 -12.07
C SER A 44 -3.54 -3.59 -12.87
N PHE A 45 -2.96 -4.11 -13.96
CA PHE A 45 -1.93 -3.41 -14.72
C PHE A 45 -2.49 -2.23 -15.54
N ASP A 46 -3.78 -2.25 -15.87
CA ASP A 46 -4.52 -1.15 -16.51
C ASP A 46 -4.48 0.16 -15.71
N LYS A 47 -4.34 0.08 -14.38
CA LYS A 47 -4.21 1.24 -13.47
C LYS A 47 -2.76 1.63 -13.16
N SER A 48 -1.83 0.85 -13.69
CA SER A 48 -0.40 0.96 -13.40
C SER A 48 0.43 0.89 -14.69
N PRO A 49 0.19 1.80 -15.67
CA PRO A 49 0.91 1.83 -16.93
C PRO A 49 2.45 1.86 -16.79
N PHE A 50 3.00 2.39 -15.69
CA PHE A 50 4.43 2.32 -15.37
C PHE A 50 5.06 0.94 -15.50
N ILE A 51 4.29 -0.15 -15.34
CA ILE A 51 4.77 -1.52 -15.51
C ILE A 51 5.25 -1.78 -16.95
N SER A 52 4.59 -1.16 -17.93
CA SER A 52 4.94 -1.29 -19.36
C SER A 52 6.17 -0.49 -19.75
N THR A 53 6.46 0.60 -19.03
CA THR A 53 7.55 1.54 -19.33
C THR A 53 8.70 1.46 -18.33
N TRP A 54 8.66 0.52 -17.39
CA TRP A 54 9.67 0.38 -16.34
C TRP A 54 11.08 0.29 -16.90
N ASN A 55 11.94 1.27 -16.61
CA ASN A 55 13.30 1.31 -17.14
C ASN A 55 14.38 1.56 -16.06
N TYR A 56 14.02 1.44 -14.79
CA TYR A 56 14.93 1.66 -13.67
C TYR A 56 15.91 0.49 -13.47
N GLN A 57 16.97 0.71 -12.69
CA GLN A 57 17.93 -0.33 -12.30
C GLN A 57 17.34 -1.24 -11.23
N THR A 58 16.47 -0.70 -10.40
CA THR A 58 15.77 -1.45 -9.36
C THR A 58 14.86 -2.50 -9.99
N GLU A 59 15.06 -3.76 -9.60
CA GLU A 59 14.24 -4.89 -10.04
C GLU A 59 12.79 -4.74 -9.55
N LEU A 60 11.83 -5.00 -10.44
CA LEU A 60 10.41 -4.98 -10.14
C LEU A 60 9.79 -6.33 -10.50
N SER A 61 9.15 -6.98 -9.52
CA SER A 61 8.33 -8.17 -9.77
C SER A 61 6.86 -7.88 -9.55
N VAL A 62 6.02 -8.29 -10.51
CA VAL A 62 4.60 -7.92 -10.54
C VAL A 62 3.68 -9.14 -10.50
N PHE A 63 2.64 -9.03 -9.69
CA PHE A 63 1.53 -9.97 -9.61
C PHE A 63 0.26 -9.32 -10.15
N GLY A 64 -0.45 -9.99 -11.05
CA GLY A 64 -1.65 -9.45 -11.68
C GLY A 64 -2.10 -10.21 -12.92
N SER A 65 -3.19 -9.75 -13.52
CA SER A 65 -3.66 -10.27 -14.80
C SER A 65 -2.93 -9.58 -15.94
N LEU A 66 -2.43 -10.36 -16.90
CA LEU A 66 -1.97 -9.84 -18.18
C LEU A 66 -3.12 -9.36 -19.06
N TYR A 67 -4.34 -9.83 -18.84
CA TYR A 67 -5.48 -9.54 -19.71
C TYR A 67 -6.26 -8.33 -19.21
N TYR A 68 -6.67 -7.48 -20.15
CA TYR A 68 -7.57 -6.36 -19.87
C TYR A 68 -8.99 -6.86 -19.62
N GLY A 69 -9.36 -6.99 -18.34
CA GLY A 69 -10.67 -7.53 -17.95
C GLY A 69 -10.88 -8.93 -18.53
N ASN A 70 -11.95 -9.10 -19.32
CA ASN A 70 -12.26 -10.38 -20.00
C ASN A 70 -11.75 -10.42 -21.46
N SER A 71 -10.90 -9.48 -21.88
CA SER A 71 -10.36 -9.45 -23.24
C SER A 71 -9.25 -10.49 -23.44
N LYS A 72 -8.93 -10.80 -24.70
CA LYS A 72 -7.74 -11.57 -25.07
C LYS A 72 -6.51 -10.68 -25.31
N GLU A 73 -6.67 -9.36 -25.20
CA GLU A 73 -5.59 -8.41 -25.36
C GLU A 73 -4.72 -8.42 -24.11
N THR A 74 -3.41 -8.49 -24.31
CA THR A 74 -2.43 -8.57 -23.24
C THR A 74 -1.80 -7.21 -22.98
N PHE A 75 -1.64 -6.88 -21.71
CA PHE A 75 -0.95 -5.71 -21.23
C PHE A 75 0.57 -5.86 -21.51
N PRO A 76 1.22 -4.86 -22.12
CA PRO A 76 2.65 -4.91 -22.40
C PRO A 76 3.45 -4.82 -21.08
N ILE A 77 4.41 -5.72 -20.88
CA ILE A 77 5.32 -5.70 -19.73
C ILE A 77 6.72 -5.32 -20.20
N SER A 78 7.37 -4.39 -19.49
CA SER A 78 8.75 -4.04 -19.76
C SER A 78 9.68 -5.26 -19.61
N PRO A 79 10.72 -5.43 -20.46
CA PRO A 79 11.70 -6.51 -20.32
C PRO A 79 12.44 -6.53 -18.97
N LYS A 80 12.44 -5.42 -18.23
CA LYS A 80 13.05 -5.31 -16.88
C LYS A 80 12.10 -5.69 -15.74
N VAL A 81 10.88 -6.13 -16.06
CA VAL A 81 9.88 -6.51 -15.08
C VAL A 81 9.69 -8.02 -15.07
N GLU A 82 9.78 -8.61 -13.88
CA GLU A 82 9.50 -10.02 -13.67
C GLU A 82 7.99 -10.22 -13.44
N PHE A 83 7.30 -10.81 -14.42
CA PHE A 83 5.90 -11.17 -14.27
C PHE A 83 5.74 -12.51 -13.53
N LEU A 84 5.04 -12.50 -12.39
CA LEU A 84 4.89 -13.66 -11.52
C LEU A 84 3.50 -14.33 -11.60
N GLY A 85 2.58 -13.80 -12.40
CA GLY A 85 1.20 -14.31 -12.51
C GLY A 85 0.27 -13.79 -11.41
N ILE A 86 -0.94 -14.34 -11.34
CA ILE A 86 -1.94 -14.00 -10.32
C ILE A 86 -2.17 -15.15 -9.32
N ASP A 87 -1.84 -16.38 -9.70
CA ASP A 87 -2.13 -17.56 -8.89
C ASP A 87 -1.27 -17.62 -7.64
N ASN A 88 -1.92 -17.90 -6.51
CA ASN A 88 -1.30 -18.03 -5.19
C ASN A 88 -0.40 -16.83 -4.82
N PHE A 89 -0.76 -15.63 -5.30
CA PHE A 89 0.05 -14.43 -5.10
C PHE A 89 0.28 -14.16 -3.60
N LEU A 90 -0.72 -14.40 -2.74
CA LEU A 90 -0.57 -14.23 -1.29
C LEU A 90 0.57 -15.09 -0.71
N GLN A 91 0.73 -16.34 -1.13
CA GLN A 91 1.85 -17.19 -0.69
C GLN A 91 3.16 -16.84 -1.39
N ARG A 92 3.11 -16.26 -2.59
CA ARG A 92 4.28 -16.05 -3.46
C ARG A 92 4.88 -14.66 -3.39
N ILE A 93 4.17 -13.65 -2.87
CA ILE A 93 4.72 -12.30 -2.72
C ILE A 93 5.99 -12.37 -1.86
N PRO A 94 7.13 -11.84 -2.31
CA PRO A 94 8.34 -11.82 -1.50
C PRO A 94 8.21 -10.82 -0.34
N ARG A 95 8.42 -11.29 0.89
CA ARG A 95 8.32 -10.46 2.11
C ARG A 95 9.53 -9.57 2.32
N ASP A 96 10.62 -9.81 1.62
CA ASP A 96 11.90 -9.08 1.70
C ASP A 96 12.03 -7.98 0.65
N ARG A 97 10.92 -7.43 0.15
CA ARG A 97 10.92 -6.35 -0.86
C ARG A 97 10.12 -5.15 -0.39
N PHE A 98 10.18 -4.07 -1.17
CA PHE A 98 9.28 -2.92 -1.01
C PHE A 98 8.02 -3.11 -1.86
N GLY A 99 6.85 -2.91 -1.27
CA GLY A 99 5.59 -2.84 -1.97
C GLY A 99 5.41 -1.45 -2.58
N ILE A 100 5.40 -1.35 -3.91
CA ILE A 100 5.16 -0.07 -4.58
C ILE A 100 3.65 0.16 -4.74
N PHE A 101 3.19 1.34 -4.30
CA PHE A 101 1.83 1.82 -4.59
C PHE A 101 1.92 3.08 -5.44
N TRP A 102 1.70 2.88 -6.73
CA TRP A 102 1.78 3.91 -7.76
C TRP A 102 0.66 3.68 -8.77
N ASP A 103 -0.42 4.45 -8.65
CA ASP A 103 -1.52 4.41 -9.62
C ASP A 103 -1.36 5.59 -10.57
N GLU A 104 -1.35 5.32 -11.87
CA GLU A 104 -1.20 6.33 -12.92
C GLU A 104 -2.51 6.48 -13.69
N GLY A 105 -2.88 7.73 -13.98
CA GLY A 105 -4.11 8.08 -14.70
C GLY A 105 -4.82 9.28 -14.05
N PHE A 106 -5.35 10.18 -14.89
CA PHE A 106 -5.83 11.51 -14.51
C PHE A 106 -6.83 11.52 -13.33
N ASN A 107 -7.56 10.42 -13.12
CA ASN A 107 -8.50 10.27 -12.01
C ASN A 107 -7.97 9.41 -10.84
N TYR A 108 -7.11 8.42 -11.10
CA TYR A 108 -6.67 7.47 -10.08
C TYR A 108 -5.63 8.05 -9.13
N GLN A 109 -4.68 8.83 -9.66
CA GLN A 109 -3.67 9.47 -8.82
C GLN A 109 -4.32 10.52 -7.89
N VAL A 110 -5.24 11.34 -8.40
CA VAL A 110 -6.02 12.29 -7.59
C VAL A 110 -6.90 11.55 -6.56
N TYR A 111 -7.51 10.43 -6.94
CA TYR A 111 -8.31 9.61 -6.02
C TYR A 111 -7.46 8.97 -4.90
N SER A 112 -6.20 8.66 -5.17
CA SER A 112 -5.25 8.15 -4.18
C SER A 112 -4.97 9.15 -3.04
N ARG A 113 -5.16 10.46 -3.27
CA ARG A 113 -5.09 11.50 -2.22
C ARG A 113 -6.12 11.33 -1.12
N TYR A 114 -7.18 10.57 -1.38
CA TYR A 114 -8.30 10.41 -0.45
C TYR A 114 -8.52 8.98 0.02
N THR A 115 -7.92 7.99 -0.65
CA THR A 115 -8.19 6.57 -0.36
C THR A 115 -7.03 5.89 0.33
N SER A 116 -7.37 5.00 1.26
CA SER A 116 -6.44 3.99 1.77
C SER A 116 -6.74 2.70 1.01
N PRO A 117 -5.91 2.27 0.05
CA PRO A 117 -6.19 1.10 -0.76
C PRO A 117 -5.98 -0.19 0.06
N HIS A 118 -6.79 -1.23 -0.20
CA HIS A 118 -6.62 -2.54 0.44
C HIS A 118 -5.23 -3.16 0.21
N LYS A 119 -4.56 -2.83 -0.91
CA LYS A 119 -3.21 -3.28 -1.24
C LYS A 119 -2.17 -2.84 -0.20
N VAL A 120 -2.31 -1.64 0.35
CA VAL A 120 -1.44 -1.12 1.40
C VAL A 120 -1.56 -1.96 2.66
N ALA A 121 -2.78 -2.32 3.05
CA ALA A 121 -3.01 -3.22 4.18
C ALA A 121 -2.44 -4.61 3.94
N LEU A 122 -2.56 -5.15 2.72
CA LEU A 122 -1.93 -6.42 2.35
C LEU A 122 -0.41 -6.37 2.50
N TYR A 123 0.26 -5.33 1.99
CA TYR A 123 1.71 -5.23 2.16
C TYR A 123 2.10 -5.14 3.63
N LEU A 124 1.46 -4.25 4.38
CA LEU A 124 1.78 -4.07 5.79
C LEU A 124 1.48 -5.31 6.62
N SER A 125 0.42 -6.08 6.33
CA SER A 125 0.13 -7.34 7.04
C SER A 125 1.20 -8.41 6.82
N LEU A 126 1.87 -8.38 5.67
CA LEU A 126 3.01 -9.22 5.30
C LEU A 126 4.37 -8.65 5.75
N GLY A 127 4.37 -7.54 6.49
CA GLY A 127 5.59 -6.87 6.93
C GLY A 127 6.35 -6.17 5.79
N ILE A 128 5.72 -5.91 4.65
CA ILE A 128 6.35 -5.33 3.46
C ILE A 128 6.34 -3.79 3.59
N PRO A 129 7.52 -3.12 3.63
CA PRO A 129 7.58 -1.65 3.62
C PRO A 129 7.06 -1.08 2.30
N LEU A 130 6.65 0.17 2.32
CA LEU A 130 5.99 0.81 1.17
C LEU A 130 6.90 1.81 0.47
N ILE A 131 6.73 1.96 -0.85
CA ILE A 131 7.15 3.15 -1.60
C ILE A 131 5.91 3.72 -2.26
N VAL A 132 5.56 4.97 -1.93
CA VAL A 132 4.28 5.58 -2.32
C VAL A 132 4.45 7.00 -2.84
N TRP A 133 3.47 7.44 -3.63
CA TRP A 133 3.39 8.84 -4.06
C TRP A 133 3.17 9.78 -2.87
N GLU A 134 3.98 10.84 -2.79
CA GLU A 134 4.02 11.77 -1.65
C GLU A 134 2.67 12.43 -1.34
N GLU A 135 1.85 12.70 -2.35
CA GLU A 135 0.54 13.34 -2.13
C GLU A 135 -0.59 12.34 -1.85
N SER A 136 -0.31 11.04 -1.85
CA SER A 136 -1.33 10.02 -1.55
C SER A 136 -1.76 10.08 -0.07
N ALA A 137 -3.00 9.69 0.24
CA ALA A 137 -3.43 9.53 1.64
C ALA A 137 -2.56 8.53 2.41
N THR A 138 -1.93 7.59 1.69
CA THR A 138 -1.03 6.59 2.25
C THR A 138 0.31 7.21 2.69
N ALA A 139 0.78 8.28 2.04
CA ALA A 139 2.00 8.98 2.44
C ALA A 139 1.93 9.49 3.89
N VAL A 140 0.76 9.96 4.33
CA VAL A 140 0.52 10.38 5.72
C VAL A 140 0.76 9.22 6.70
N LEU A 141 0.29 8.01 6.35
CA LEU A 141 0.51 6.80 7.15
C LEU A 141 1.99 6.41 7.17
N VAL A 142 2.63 6.40 6.00
CA VAL A 142 4.04 6.04 5.83
C VAL A 142 4.94 6.96 6.64
N ASN A 143 4.75 8.27 6.54
CA ASN A 143 5.55 9.25 7.26
C ASN A 143 5.29 9.22 8.77
N LYS A 144 4.03 9.07 9.19
CA LYS A 144 3.67 9.06 10.62
C LYS A 144 4.28 7.87 11.38
N TYR A 145 4.31 6.68 10.77
CA TYR A 145 4.74 5.45 11.43
C TYR A 145 6.08 4.92 10.89
N GLY A 146 6.72 5.64 9.97
CA GLY A 146 8.01 5.26 9.38
C GLY A 146 7.96 3.91 8.66
N LEU A 147 6.92 3.67 7.86
CA LEU A 147 6.60 2.37 7.22
C LEU A 147 7.14 2.20 5.80
N GLY A 148 8.03 3.10 5.37
CA GLY A 148 8.53 3.12 4.01
C GLY A 148 9.01 4.50 3.60
N PHE A 149 8.94 4.76 2.30
CA PHE A 149 9.37 6.01 1.69
C PHE A 149 8.25 6.65 0.87
N THR A 150 8.26 7.97 0.80
CA THR A 150 7.40 8.77 -0.07
C THR A 150 8.26 9.40 -1.15
N ILE A 151 7.80 9.37 -2.40
CA ILE A 151 8.50 9.94 -3.56
C ILE A 151 7.55 10.79 -4.40
N THR A 152 8.08 11.81 -5.08
CA THR A 152 7.31 12.66 -6.02
C THR A 152 7.26 12.07 -7.42
N SER A 153 8.33 11.37 -7.83
CA SER A 153 8.47 10.70 -9.12
C SER A 153 9.10 9.32 -8.96
N LEU A 154 8.73 8.39 -9.85
CA LEU A 154 9.40 7.09 -9.98
C LEU A 154 10.90 7.22 -10.28
N ASP A 155 11.33 8.35 -10.84
CA ASP A 155 12.74 8.63 -11.15
C ASP A 155 13.64 8.70 -9.91
N GLU A 156 13.05 8.88 -8.73
CA GLU A 156 13.78 8.90 -7.46
C GLU A 156 14.17 7.51 -6.96
N ILE A 157 13.53 6.44 -7.45
CA ILE A 157 13.61 5.09 -6.87
C ILE A 157 15.04 4.56 -6.81
N ASP A 158 15.78 4.64 -7.92
CA ASP A 158 17.14 4.12 -7.98
C ASP A 158 18.06 4.85 -7.00
N THR A 159 17.99 6.18 -6.98
CA THR A 159 18.81 7.01 -6.09
C THR A 159 18.43 6.80 -4.62
N LEU A 160 17.13 6.76 -4.32
CA LEU A 160 16.60 6.51 -2.98
C LEU A 160 17.11 5.20 -2.41
N LEU A 161 16.93 4.10 -3.16
CA LEU A 161 17.33 2.78 -2.69
C LEU A 161 18.85 2.64 -2.62
N GLN A 162 19.59 3.18 -3.59
CA GLN A 162 21.06 3.17 -3.56
C GLN A 162 21.59 3.85 -2.29
N ASN A 163 21.05 5.01 -1.92
CA ASN A 163 21.51 5.81 -0.79
C ASN A 163 20.98 5.36 0.58
N THR A 164 20.03 4.42 0.61
CA THR A 164 19.54 3.85 1.88
C THR A 164 20.57 2.87 2.45
N SER A 165 21.06 3.09 3.67
CA SER A 165 22.04 2.20 4.30
C SER A 165 21.41 0.88 4.77
N ASP A 166 22.23 -0.14 4.99
CA ASP A 166 21.75 -1.44 5.46
C ASP A 166 21.15 -1.34 6.88
N GLU A 167 21.70 -0.49 7.74
CA GLU A 167 21.14 -0.21 9.07
C GLU A 167 19.75 0.42 8.97
N ALA A 168 19.57 1.35 8.02
CA ALA A 168 18.27 1.97 7.79
C ALA A 168 17.23 0.95 7.28
N LEU A 169 17.65 -0.01 6.44
CA LEU A 169 16.79 -1.12 5.99
C LEU A 169 16.39 -2.04 7.13
N VAL A 170 17.32 -2.39 8.02
CA VAL A 170 17.05 -3.22 9.21
C VAL A 170 16.04 -2.54 10.13
N GLU A 171 16.27 -1.26 10.46
CA GLU A 171 15.36 -0.49 11.32
C GLU A 171 13.98 -0.29 10.69
N LEU A 172 13.93 0.00 9.38
CA LEU A 172 12.67 0.07 8.64
C LEU A 172 11.92 -1.25 8.71
N LYS A 173 12.60 -2.37 8.45
CA LYS A 173 11.97 -3.67 8.44
C LYS A 173 11.42 -4.05 9.81
N LYS A 174 12.16 -3.75 10.89
CA LYS A 174 11.70 -3.94 12.27
C LYS A 174 10.41 -3.17 12.54
N ARG A 175 10.37 -1.86 12.23
CA ARG A 175 9.17 -1.03 12.43
C ARG A 175 7.95 -1.56 11.67
N VAL A 176 8.15 -2.00 10.42
CA VAL A 176 7.05 -2.54 9.61
C VAL A 176 6.57 -3.88 10.14
N ASN A 177 7.46 -4.76 10.60
CA ASN A 177 7.08 -6.01 11.24
C ASN A 177 6.30 -5.76 12.55
N GLU A 178 6.70 -4.79 13.37
CA GLU A 178 5.94 -4.40 14.57
C GLU A 178 4.56 -3.84 14.20
N PHE A 179 4.50 -2.96 13.19
CA PHE A 179 3.23 -2.38 12.73
C PHE A 179 2.28 -3.41 12.12
N SER A 180 2.83 -4.44 11.46
CA SER A 180 2.05 -5.49 10.79
C SER A 180 1.07 -6.21 11.72
N TYR A 181 1.41 -6.33 13.00
CA TYR A 181 0.56 -6.94 14.02
C TYR A 181 -0.78 -6.20 14.15
N PHE A 182 -0.77 -4.86 14.15
CA PHE A 182 -2.00 -4.07 14.27
C PHE A 182 -2.95 -4.32 13.10
N ILE A 183 -2.39 -4.46 11.89
CA ILE A 183 -3.14 -4.74 10.67
C ILE A 183 -3.72 -6.16 10.69
N ARG A 184 -2.95 -7.15 11.15
CA ARG A 184 -3.39 -8.56 11.23
C ARG A 184 -4.44 -8.82 12.31
N GLU A 185 -4.42 -8.06 13.39
CA GLU A 185 -5.38 -8.21 14.49
C GLU A 185 -6.72 -7.48 14.29
N GLY A 186 -6.86 -6.71 13.20
CA GLY A 186 -8.08 -5.93 12.97
C GLY A 186 -8.15 -4.67 13.83
N SER A 187 -7.01 -4.12 14.26
CA SER A 187 -6.95 -3.05 15.26
C SER A 187 -7.65 -1.77 14.79
N PHE A 188 -7.55 -1.42 13.51
CA PHE A 188 -8.13 -0.19 12.97
C PHE A 188 -9.65 -0.26 12.86
N THR A 189 -10.17 -1.40 12.42
CA THR A 189 -11.60 -1.69 12.34
C THR A 189 -12.22 -1.78 13.72
N ARG A 190 -11.59 -2.50 14.67
CA ARG A 190 -12.05 -2.55 16.06
C ARG A 190 -12.10 -1.16 16.69
N ARG A 191 -11.09 -0.31 16.46
CA ARG A 191 -11.09 1.08 16.92
C ARG A 191 -12.25 1.88 16.31
N ALA A 192 -12.44 1.80 14.99
CA ALA A 192 -13.50 2.53 14.29
C ALA A 192 -14.90 2.14 14.78
N ILE A 193 -15.15 0.85 15.03
CA ILE A 193 -16.41 0.36 15.59
C ILE A 193 -16.63 0.91 17.00
N ARG A 194 -15.61 0.85 17.88
CA ARG A 194 -15.71 1.40 19.24
C ARG A 194 -15.98 2.90 19.24
N GLU A 195 -15.32 3.66 18.37
CA GLU A 195 -15.57 5.10 18.22
C GLU A 195 -17.01 5.36 17.74
N LEU A 196 -17.53 4.52 16.85
CA LEU A 196 -18.90 4.62 16.35
C LEU A 196 -19.93 4.35 17.46
N GLU A 197 -19.76 3.26 18.20
CA GLU A 197 -20.61 2.92 19.33
C GLU A 197 -20.62 4.03 20.39
N GLN A 198 -19.43 4.51 20.80
CA GLN A 198 -19.31 5.61 21.76
C GLN A 198 -19.98 6.89 21.25
N GLY A 199 -19.84 7.18 19.95
CA GLY A 199 -20.53 8.28 19.32
C GLY A 199 -22.05 8.19 19.51
N LEU A 200 -22.63 7.05 19.11
CA LEU A 200 -24.07 6.83 19.20
C LEU A 200 -24.60 6.89 20.65
N PHE A 201 -23.87 6.32 21.62
CA PHE A 201 -24.31 6.28 23.02
C PHE A 201 -24.18 7.61 23.77
N ASN A 202 -23.15 8.41 23.49
CA ASN A 202 -22.88 9.64 24.24
C ASN A 202 -23.77 10.82 23.79
N GLY A 203 -24.78 10.60 22.96
CA GLY A 203 -25.67 11.66 22.46
C GLY A 203 -25.00 12.70 21.55
N PHE A 204 -23.70 12.57 21.27
CA PHE A 204 -22.96 13.43 20.33
C PHE A 204 -23.53 13.40 18.91
N TRP A 205 -24.38 12.41 18.59
CA TRP A 205 -24.96 12.15 17.27
C TRP A 205 -26.49 12.26 17.29
N ALA A 206 -27.08 12.64 18.43
CA ALA A 206 -28.50 12.98 18.57
C ALA A 206 -28.64 14.50 18.54
N GLY A 207 -28.41 15.11 17.37
CA GLY A 207 -28.50 16.55 17.14
C GLY A 207 -28.50 16.88 15.66
#